data_AF-X1FWD8-F1
#
_entry.id   AF-X1FWD8-F1
#
_cell.length_a   1.000
_cell.length_b   1.000
_cell.length_c   1.000
_cell.angle_alpha   90.00
_cell.angle_beta   90.00
_cell.angle_gamma   90.00
#
_symmetry.space_group_name_H-M   'P 1'
#
loop_
_entity.id
_entity.type
_entity.pdbx_description
1 polymer ?
#
loop_
_entity_poly.entity_id
_entity_poly.type
_entity_poly.pdbx_seq_one_letter_code
_entity_poly.pdbx_strand_id
1 'polypeptide(L)' 'SCRRLAEYSGVPLEKVLSVVGHLPRVAEVEPPEWPEFREYARRKYPAELDEDLITMIEDLIERRRGKRYESKGKKDS' A
#
# COMPACT_ATOMS: atom_id res chain seq x y z
N SER A 1 7.57 16.29 19.83
CA SER A 1 8.93 16.18 19.27
C SER A 1 8.89 15.34 18.02
N CYS A 2 9.38 15.83 16.88
CA CYS A 2 9.35 15.16 15.58
C CYS A 2 10.01 13.77 15.61
N ARG A 3 11.01 13.58 16.48
CA ARG A 3 11.68 12.30 16.71
C ARG A 3 10.74 11.20 17.21
N ARG A 4 9.93 11.52 18.23
CA ARG A 4 8.93 10.58 18.77
C ARG A 4 7.87 10.20 17.73
N LEU A 5 7.50 11.15 16.85
CA LEU A 5 6.52 10.89 15.79
C LEU A 5 7.09 9.93 14.73
N ALA A 6 8.35 10.11 14.34
CA ALA A 6 9.05 9.23 13.41
C ALA A 6 9.12 7.79 13.94
N GLU A 7 9.53 7.63 15.21
CA GLU A 7 9.63 6.33 15.88
C GLU A 7 8.27 5.62 15.98
N TYR A 8 7.19 6.34 16.30
CA TYR A 8 5.85 5.76 16.41
C TYR A 8 5.24 5.37 15.05
N SER A 9 5.46 6.19 14.02
CA SER A 9 4.83 6.01 12.71
C SER A 9 5.63 5.10 11.75
N GLY A 10 6.88 4.78 12.08
CA GLY A 10 7.79 4.07 11.17
C GLY A 10 8.22 4.91 9.96
N VAL A 11 7.91 6.21 9.96
CA VAL A 11 8.27 7.15 8.90
C VAL A 11 9.66 7.74 9.21
N PRO A 12 10.58 7.83 8.23
CA PRO A 12 11.89 8.44 8.44
C PRO A 12 11.80 9.86 9.02
N LEU A 13 12.69 10.17 9.97
CA LEU A 13 12.72 11.47 10.66
C LEU A 13 12.83 12.65 9.69
N GLU A 14 13.61 12.50 8.63
CA GLU A 14 13.77 13.51 7.58
C GLU A 14 12.44 13.84 6.88
N LYS A 15 11.62 12.82 6.60
CA LYS A 15 10.30 12.99 6.01
C LYS A 15 9.35 13.70 6.98
N VAL A 16 9.41 13.36 8.27
CA VAL A 16 8.67 14.09 9.31
C VAL A 16 9.10 15.55 9.38
N LEU A 17 10.41 15.82 9.40
CA LEU A 17 10.98 17.17 9.45
C LEU A 17 10.64 17.99 8.19
N SER A 18 10.56 17.35 7.04
CA SER A 18 10.13 17.94 5.78
C SER A 18 8.65 18.34 5.81
N VAL A 19 7.78 17.46 6.31
CA VAL A 19 6.33 17.71 6.45
C VAL A 19 6.03 18.88 7.39
N VAL A 20 6.76 19.00 8.49
CA VAL A 20 6.56 20.10 9.46
C VAL A 20 7.29 21.39 9.08
N GLY A 21 7.93 21.45 7.91
CA GLY A 21 8.58 22.65 7.38
C GLY A 21 9.95 22.97 7.99
N HIS A 22 10.56 22.04 8.72
CA HIS A 22 11.93 22.18 9.22
C HIS A 22 12.99 21.85 8.17
N LEU A 23 12.65 21.04 7.17
CA LEU A 23 13.50 20.74 6.02
C LEU A 23 12.76 21.05 4.71
N PRO A 24 13.48 21.34 3.60
CA PRO A 24 12.88 21.44 2.27
C PRO A 24 12.05 20.19 1.94
N ARG A 25 11.07 20.36 1.05
CA ARG A 25 10.22 19.24 0.62
C ARG A 25 11.10 18.19 -0.06
N VAL A 26 11.33 17.06 0.59
CA VAL A 26 12.02 15.93 -0.05
C VAL A 26 11.11 15.51 -1.19
N ALA A 27 11.64 15.51 -2.42
CA ALA A 27 10.92 14.98 -3.56
C ALA A 27 10.49 13.57 -3.18
N GLU A 28 9.19 13.32 -3.12
CA GLU A 28 8.70 11.96 -2.95
C GLU A 28 9.15 11.21 -4.19
N VAL A 29 10.24 10.45 -4.07
CA VAL A 29 10.50 9.35 -4.98
C VAL A 29 9.21 8.55 -4.92
N GLU A 30 8.50 8.49 -6.04
CA GLU A 30 7.26 7.73 -6.11
C GLU A 30 7.51 6.39 -5.42
N PRO A 31 6.59 5.96 -4.52
CA PRO A 31 6.75 4.65 -3.93
C PRO A 31 6.99 3.68 -5.09
N PRO A 32 8.00 2.79 -5.00
CA PRO A 32 8.20 1.80 -6.04
C PRO A 32 6.83 1.17 -6.31
N GLU A 33 6.45 1.09 -7.59
CA GLU A 33 5.18 0.48 -8.00
C GLU A 33 4.91 -0.70 -7.09
N TRP A 34 3.76 -0.66 -6.41
CA TRP A 34 3.43 -1.72 -5.47
C TRP A 34 3.53 -3.03 -6.23
N PRO A 35 4.34 -4.00 -5.77
CA PRO A 35 4.51 -5.25 -6.48
C PRO A 35 3.15 -5.94 -6.61
N GLU A 36 3.00 -6.75 -7.66
CA GLU A 36 1.81 -7.56 -7.82
C GLU A 36 1.55 -8.38 -6.54
N PHE A 37 0.27 -8.59 -6.20
CA PHE A 37 -0.11 -9.19 -4.92
C PHE A 37 0.63 -10.52 -4.68
N ARG A 38 0.71 -11.37 -5.70
CA ARG A 38 1.45 -12.64 -5.66
C ARG A 38 2.94 -12.45 -5.34
N GLU A 39 3.58 -11.44 -5.92
CA GLU A 39 5.00 -11.15 -5.65
C GLU A 39 5.20 -10.66 -4.22
N TYR A 40 4.32 -9.80 -3.72
CA TYR A 40 4.32 -9.38 -2.32
C TYR A 40 4.13 -10.56 -1.36
N ALA A 41 3.14 -11.43 -1.63
CA ALA A 41 2.83 -12.59 -0.81
C ALA A 41 4.03 -13.53 -0.69
N ARG A 42 4.68 -13.84 -1.82
CA ARG A 42 5.90 -14.68 -1.84
C ARG A 42 7.07 -14.06 -1.08
N ARG A 43 7.27 -12.75 -1.19
CA ARG A 43 8.35 -12.05 -0.48
C ARG A 43 8.10 -11.96 1.02
N LYS A 44 6.83 -11.78 1.43
CA LYS A 44 6.49 -11.46 2.82
C LYS A 44 6.06 -12.67 3.65
N TYR A 45 5.43 -13.67 3.04
CA TYR A 45 4.83 -14.83 3.70
C TYR A 45 5.16 -16.14 2.95
N PRO A 46 6.45 -16.48 2.78
CA PRO A 46 6.86 -17.64 1.99
C PRO A 46 6.46 -18.99 2.60
N ALA A 47 6.17 -19.05 3.90
CA ALA A 47 5.84 -20.29 4.61
C ALA A 47 4.36 -20.38 5.01
N GLU A 48 3.66 -19.25 5.05
CA GLU A 48 2.29 -19.13 5.55
C GLU A 48 1.25 -19.04 4.43
N LEU A 49 1.65 -18.58 3.25
CA LEU A 49 0.79 -18.49 2.08
C LEU A 49 1.27 -19.44 0.99
N ASP A 50 0.54 -20.54 0.79
CA ASP A 50 0.72 -21.42 -0.36
C ASP A 50 0.08 -20.82 -1.64
N GLU A 51 0.36 -21.43 -2.79
CA GLU A 51 -0.11 -20.93 -4.08
C GLU A 51 -1.64 -20.97 -4.22
N ASP A 52 -2.31 -21.91 -3.54
CA ASP A 52 -3.76 -22.04 -3.57
C ASP A 52 -4.43 -20.88 -2.80
N LEU A 53 -3.90 -20.55 -1.62
CA LEU A 53 -4.33 -19.41 -0.82
C LEU A 53 -4.05 -18.08 -1.53
N ILE A 54 -2.88 -17.94 -2.15
CA ILE A 54 -2.54 -16.74 -2.95
C ILE A 54 -3.55 -16.55 -4.08
N THR A 55 -3.85 -17.62 -4.83
CA THR A 55 -4.81 -17.59 -5.94
C THR A 55 -6.22 -17.24 -5.44
N MET A 56 -6.66 -17.83 -4.33
CA MET A 56 -7.96 -17.50 -3.74
C MET A 56 -8.07 -16.03 -3.32
N ILE A 57 -7.01 -15.46 -2.73
CA ILE A 57 -7.03 -14.05 -2.31
C ILE A 57 -7.00 -13.12 -3.52
N GLU A 58 -6.23 -13.46 -4.55
CA GLU A 58 -6.16 -12.71 -5.82
C GLU A 58 -7.55 -12.62 -6.48
N ASP A 59 -8.26 -13.76 -6.57
CA ASP A 59 -9.64 -13.83 -7.04
C ASP A 59 -10.59 -12.94 -6.22
N LEU A 60 -10.44 -12.91 -4.90
CA LEU A 60 -11.28 -12.08 -4.03
C LEU A 60 -11.03 -10.58 -4.25
N ILE A 61 -9.77 -10.19 -4.49
CA ILE A 61 -9.40 -8.83 -4.83
C ILE A 61 -10.00 -8.43 -6.19
N GLU A 62 -9.87 -9.30 -7.20
CA GLU A 62 -10.44 -9.12 -8.55
C GLU A 62 -11.95 -8.91 -8.49
N ARG A 63 -12.67 -9.82 -7.80
CA ARG A 63 -14.13 -9.73 -7.62
C ARG A 63 -14.54 -8.44 -6.90
N ARG A 64 -13.77 -8.02 -5.89
CA ARG A 64 -14.05 -6.75 -5.17
C ARG A 64 -13.85 -5.54 -6.08
N ARG A 65 -12.83 -5.56 -6.95
CA ARG A 65 -12.61 -4.51 -7.95
C ARG A 65 -13.77 -4.46 -8.94
N GLY A 66 -14.19 -5.59 -9.50
CA GLY A 66 -15.35 -5.70 -10.40
C GLY A 66 -16.62 -5.07 -9.81
N LYS A 67 -16.96 -5.44 -8.56
CA LYS A 67 -18.13 -4.86 -7.85
C LYS A 67 -18.08 -3.34 -7.67
N ARG A 68 -16.88 -2.75 -7.52
CA ARG A 68 -16.71 -1.29 -7.43
C ARG A 68 -16.97 -0.59 -8.77
N TYR A 69 -16.68 -1.26 -9.89
CA TYR A 69 -16.96 -0.70 -11.22
C TYR A 69 -18.45 -0.82 -11.58
N GLU A 70 -19.10 -1.95 -11.26
CA GLU A 70 -20.54 -2.12 -11.48
C GLU A 70 -21.40 -1.16 -10.65
N SER A 71 -20.97 -0.84 -9.43
CA SER A 71 -21.65 0.14 -8.57
C SER A 71 -21.43 1.59 -9.01
N LYS A 72 -20.37 1.88 -9.76
CA LYS A 72 -20.10 3.21 -10.33
C LYS A 72 -20.94 3.48 -11.58
N GLY A 73 -21.25 2.45 -12.38
CA GLY A 73 -22.10 2.58 -13.57
C GLY A 73 -23.60 2.78 -13.30
N LYS A 74 -24.08 2.52 -12.07
CA LYS A 74 -25.51 2.68 -11.69
C LYS A 74 -25.87 4.05 -11.13
N LYS A 75 -24.90 4.96 -10.99
CA LYS A 75 -25.15 6.29 -10.39
C LYS A 75 -25.31 7.42 -11.42
N ASP A 76 -25.11 7.10 -12.70
CA ASP A 76 -25.16 8.05 -13.83
C ASP A 76 -26.22 7.65 -14.89
N SER A 77 -27.34 7.05 -14.49
CA SER A 77 -28.50 6.80 -15.36
C SER A 77 -29.82 7.14 -14.69
#